data_AF-A0A1A9QD75-F1
#
_entry.id   AF-A0A1A9QD75-F1
#
_cell.length_a   1.000
_cell.length_b   1.000
_cell.length_c   1.000
_cell.angle_alpha   90.00
_cell.angle_beta   90.00
_cell.angle_gamma   90.00
#
_symmetry.space_group_name_H-M   'P 1'
#
loop_
_entity.id
_entity.type
_entity.pdbx_description
1 polymer ?
#
loop_
_entity_poly.entity_id
_entity_poly.type
_entity_poly.pdbx_seq_one_letter_code
_entity_poly.pdbx_strand_id
1 'polypeptide(L)'
;MLAKVIAGIAGTSIATTAGIVSYFYLTSGYTIKDLLSKEKTKKEALNKDTTDKTGWLPKWKEYSKIPSTNAWNVSNWDKIKSAQDKVPDEFAEECGKRINNKVKSSEDQEYKNFINWCTK
;
A
#
# COMPACT_ATOMS: atom_id res chain seq x y z
N MET A 1 7.63 13.26 -43.41
CA MET A 1 8.10 14.14 -42.31
C MET A 1 6.90 14.62 -41.51
N LEU A 2 6.87 14.27 -40.21
CA LEU A 2 6.23 14.96 -39.09
C LEU A 2 4.74 15.38 -39.20
N ALA A 3 3.83 14.45 -38.87
CA ALA A 3 2.52 14.82 -38.34
C ALA A 3 2.72 15.38 -36.92
N LYS A 4 2.63 16.71 -36.78
CA LYS A 4 2.71 17.39 -35.49
C LYS A 4 1.45 17.11 -34.68
N VAL A 5 1.57 16.28 -33.65
CA VAL A 5 0.54 16.11 -32.62
C VAL A 5 0.60 17.34 -31.71
N ILE A 6 -0.33 18.27 -31.89
CA ILE A 6 -0.63 19.30 -30.90
C ILE A 6 -1.94 18.88 -30.23
N ALA A 7 -1.84 18.16 -29.12
CA ALA A 7 -2.97 17.83 -28.27
C ALA A 7 -3.27 19.04 -27.38
N GLY A 8 -3.98 20.02 -27.93
CA GLY A 8 -4.66 21.05 -27.15
C GLY A 8 -5.96 20.48 -26.60
N ILE A 9 -6.10 20.42 -25.28
CA ILE A 9 -7.34 20.01 -24.62
C ILE A 9 -8.31 21.20 -24.69
N ALA A 10 -9.14 21.23 -25.74
CA ALA A 10 -10.34 22.05 -25.80
C ALA A 10 -11.53 21.11 -25.80
N GLY A 11 -12.38 21.20 -24.77
CA GLY A 11 -13.42 20.24 -24.49
C GLY A 11 -14.46 20.11 -25.61
N THR A 12 -14.90 18.88 -25.86
CA THR A 12 -16.21 18.56 -26.44
C THR A 12 -16.67 17.22 -25.87
N SER A 13 -17.85 17.24 -25.27
CA SER A 13 -18.62 16.07 -24.83
C SER A 13 -18.85 15.08 -25.98
N ILE A 14 -18.40 13.84 -25.82
CA ILE A 14 -18.96 12.69 -26.54
C ILE A 14 -19.36 11.65 -25.51
N ALA A 15 -20.68 11.52 -25.32
CA ALA A 15 -21.28 10.43 -24.58
C ALA A 15 -21.15 9.15 -25.42
N THR A 16 -20.03 8.43 -25.28
CA THR A 16 -19.97 7.01 -25.65
C THR A 16 -20.16 6.20 -24.38
N THR A 17 -21.27 5.46 -24.33
CA THR A 17 -21.67 4.62 -23.19
C THR A 17 -20.61 3.55 -22.84
N ALA A 18 -19.69 3.23 -23.75
CA ALA A 18 -18.55 2.34 -23.50
C ALA A 18 -17.39 2.98 -22.70
N GLY A 19 -17.24 4.32 -22.74
CA GLY A 19 -16.13 5.03 -22.09
C GLY A 19 -16.32 5.21 -20.58
N ILE A 20 -17.56 5.39 -20.12
CA ILE A 20 -17.84 5.63 -18.70
C ILE A 20 -17.69 4.34 -17.89
N VAL A 21 -18.13 3.19 -18.42
CA VAL A 21 -17.99 1.89 -17.76
C VAL A 21 -16.52 1.50 -17.61
N SER A 22 -15.71 1.73 -18.65
CA SER A 22 -14.27 1.44 -18.59
C SER A 22 -13.52 2.37 -17.64
N TYR A 23 -13.88 3.65 -17.55
CA TYR A 23 -13.31 4.56 -16.56
C TYR A 23 -13.68 4.16 -15.12
N PHE A 24 -14.92 3.69 -14.89
CA PHE A 24 -15.37 3.21 -13.58
C PHE A 24 -14.64 1.91 -13.17
N TYR A 25 -14.42 0.99 -14.11
CA TYR A 25 -13.62 -0.23 -13.88
C TYR A 25 -12.12 0.04 -13.69
N LEU A 26 -11.59 1.09 -14.33
CA LEU A 26 -10.20 1.54 -14.14
C LEU A 26 -9.99 2.29 -12.82
N THR A 27 -11.06 2.85 -12.22
CA THR A 27 -11.01 3.60 -10.96
C THR A 27 -11.53 2.80 -9.75
N SER A 28 -12.10 1.61 -9.98
CA SER A 28 -12.53 0.68 -8.92
C SER A 28 -11.34 -0.08 -8.32
N GLY A 29 -10.53 0.61 -7.51
CA GLY A 29 -9.54 -0.03 -6.64
C GLY A 29 -10.18 -0.64 -5.40
N TYR A 30 -9.62 -1.76 -4.91
CA TYR A 30 -10.00 -2.37 -3.63
C TYR A 30 -9.12 -1.81 -2.53
N THR A 31 -9.64 -1.66 -1.30
CA THR A 31 -8.73 -1.39 -0.19
C THR A 31 -7.94 -2.66 0.14
N ILE A 32 -6.73 -2.51 0.69
CA ILE A 32 -5.94 -3.64 1.18
C ILE A 32 -6.75 -4.46 2.19
N LYS A 33 -7.51 -3.79 3.08
CA LYS A 33 -8.45 -4.42 4.02
C LYS A 33 -9.48 -5.32 3.32
N ASP A 34 -10.09 -4.85 2.24
CA ASP A 34 -11.10 -5.60 1.49
C ASP A 34 -10.50 -6.86 0.87
N LEU A 35 -9.29 -6.73 0.29
CA LEU A 35 -8.58 -7.87 -0.29
C LEU A 35 -8.16 -8.90 0.76
N LEU A 36 -7.63 -8.46 1.90
CA LEU A 36 -7.27 -9.35 3.01
C LEU A 36 -8.48 -10.18 3.49
N SER A 37 -9.62 -9.51 3.60
CA SER A 37 -10.89 -10.12 4.01
C SER A 37 -11.40 -11.11 2.96
N LYS A 38 -11.27 -10.76 1.67
CA LYS A 38 -11.72 -11.57 0.54
C LYS A 38 -10.89 -12.83 0.34
N GLU A 39 -9.57 -12.75 0.53
CA GLU A 39 -8.65 -13.89 0.37
C GLU A 39 -8.76 -14.90 1.53
N LYS A 40 -9.63 -14.65 2.52
CA LYS A 40 -9.81 -15.48 3.74
C LYS A 40 -8.47 -15.79 4.41
N THR A 41 -7.53 -14.86 4.32
CA THR A 41 -6.24 -15.00 4.98
C THR A 41 -6.50 -14.91 6.47
N LYS A 42 -6.11 -15.93 7.26
CA LYS A 42 -6.15 -15.88 8.73
C LYS A 42 -5.04 -14.96 9.29
N LYS A 43 -4.66 -13.94 8.51
CA LYS A 43 -3.54 -13.06 8.78
C LYS A 43 -4.03 -11.89 9.61
N GLU A 44 -3.32 -11.63 10.68
CA GLU A 44 -3.58 -10.45 11.51
C GLU A 44 -2.80 -9.27 10.92
N ALA A 45 -3.41 -8.08 10.85
CA ALA A 45 -2.75 -6.87 10.39
C ALA A 45 -2.24 -6.05 11.59
N LEU A 46 -0.99 -5.60 11.51
CA LEU A 46 -0.38 -4.71 12.49
C LEU A 46 -0.99 -3.32 12.40
N ASN A 47 -1.32 -2.75 13.55
CA ASN A 47 -1.63 -1.33 13.68
C ASN A 47 -1.05 -0.79 15.00
N LYS A 48 -1.23 0.51 15.24
CA LYS A 48 -0.74 1.15 16.46
C LYS A 48 -1.36 0.57 17.74
N ASP A 49 -2.63 0.16 17.66
CA ASP A 49 -3.44 -0.37 18.77
C ASP A 49 -3.15 -1.85 19.09
N THR A 50 -2.37 -2.55 18.25
CA THR A 50 -1.96 -3.93 18.49
C THR A 50 -1.16 -4.02 19.80
N THR A 51 -1.74 -4.69 20.80
CA THR A 51 -1.15 -4.80 22.15
C THR A 51 0.11 -5.67 22.16
N ASP A 52 0.13 -6.77 21.41
CA ASP A 52 1.30 -7.63 21.26
C ASP A 52 1.86 -7.56 19.84
N LYS A 53 2.95 -6.80 19.69
CA LYS A 53 3.64 -6.61 18.39
C LYS A 53 4.75 -7.65 18.16
N THR A 54 4.97 -8.59 19.08
CA THR A 54 6.10 -9.54 19.03
C THR A 54 6.09 -10.38 17.76
N GLY A 55 4.90 -10.77 17.28
CA GLY A 55 4.73 -11.53 16.04
C GLY A 55 5.20 -10.80 14.77
N TRP A 56 5.30 -9.47 14.79
CA TRP A 56 5.78 -8.65 13.67
C TRP A 56 7.25 -8.23 13.82
N LEU A 57 7.93 -8.60 14.91
CA LEU A 57 9.35 -8.30 15.07
C LEU A 57 10.20 -8.84 13.91
N PRO A 58 10.02 -10.10 13.43
CA PRO A 58 10.74 -10.59 12.25
C PRO A 58 10.47 -9.75 11.00
N LYS A 59 9.23 -9.27 10.83
CA LYS A 59 8.80 -8.46 9.69
C LYS A 59 9.42 -7.06 9.73
N TRP A 60 9.45 -6.45 10.90
CA TRP A 60 10.15 -5.20 11.14
C TRP A 60 11.65 -5.33 10.82
N LYS A 61 12.30 -6.40 11.28
CA LYS A 61 13.72 -6.66 10.96
C LYS A 61 13.98 -6.81 9.46
N GLU A 62 13.04 -7.40 8.73
CA GLU A 62 13.13 -7.52 7.28
C GLU A 62 13.01 -6.14 6.62
N TYR A 63 12.01 -5.34 7.02
CA TYR A 63 11.83 -3.97 6.54
C TYR A 63 13.04 -3.06 6.87
N SER A 64 13.56 -3.14 8.10
CA SER A 64 14.69 -2.32 8.57
C SER A 64 16.00 -2.60 7.84
N LYS A 65 16.14 -3.79 7.25
CA LYS A 65 17.29 -4.19 6.43
C LYS A 65 17.24 -3.67 5.01
N ILE A 66 16.22 -2.89 4.63
CA ILE A 66 16.09 -2.21 3.34
C ILE A 66 16.40 -0.72 3.56
N PRO A 67 17.66 -0.35 3.91
CA PRO A 67 17.96 0.86 4.66
C PRO A 67 18.07 2.08 3.74
N SER A 68 18.41 1.86 2.47
CA SER A 68 18.68 2.88 1.47
C SER A 68 17.44 3.53 0.90
N THR A 69 16.24 3.01 1.17
CA THR A 69 15.02 3.51 0.52
C THR A 69 13.89 3.90 1.44
N ASN A 70 13.90 3.54 2.75
CA ASN A 70 12.75 3.70 3.67
C ASN A 70 11.44 3.68 2.87
N ALA A 71 11.13 2.54 2.24
CA ALA A 71 10.24 2.48 1.08
C ALA A 71 8.85 3.11 1.32
N TRP A 72 8.46 3.17 2.59
CA TRP A 72 7.19 3.75 3.04
C TRP A 72 7.30 5.09 3.74
N ASN A 73 8.50 5.67 3.78
CA ASN A 73 8.80 6.95 4.42
C ASN A 73 8.36 7.00 5.89
N VAL A 74 8.63 5.92 6.63
CA VAL A 74 8.29 5.79 8.05
C VAL A 74 8.95 6.93 8.83
N SER A 75 8.16 7.58 9.68
CA SER A 75 8.61 8.69 10.51
C SER A 75 9.72 8.26 11.47
N ASN A 76 10.61 9.19 11.82
CA ASN A 76 11.75 8.94 12.72
C ASN A 76 12.69 7.81 12.28
N TRP A 77 12.74 7.48 10.98
CA TRP A 77 13.49 6.34 10.43
C TRP A 77 14.91 6.18 10.99
N ASP A 78 15.71 7.24 11.00
CA ASP A 78 17.10 7.17 11.45
C ASP A 78 17.25 6.78 12.92
N LYS A 79 16.24 7.07 13.75
CA LYS A 79 16.21 6.69 15.16
C LYS A 79 15.73 5.26 15.36
N ILE A 80 14.74 4.83 14.57
CA ILE A 80 14.05 3.57 14.80
C ILE A 80 14.65 2.40 14.02
N LYS A 81 15.31 2.63 12.87
CA LYS A 81 15.82 1.58 11.96
C LYS A 81 16.76 0.57 12.62
N SER A 82 17.47 1.01 13.67
CA SER A 82 18.40 0.17 14.42
C SER A 82 17.74 -0.64 15.54
N ALA A 83 16.45 -0.41 15.83
CA ALA A 83 15.72 -1.20 16.82
C ALA A 83 15.55 -2.63 16.32
N GLN A 84 16.11 -3.61 17.01
CA GLN A 84 16.03 -5.02 16.64
C GLN A 84 15.25 -5.86 17.66
N ASP A 85 14.82 -5.24 18.76
CA ASP A 85 14.27 -5.93 19.92
C ASP A 85 12.77 -5.66 20.08
N LYS A 86 12.26 -4.63 19.39
CA LYS A 86 10.85 -4.22 19.40
C LYS A 86 10.42 -3.67 18.05
N VAL A 87 9.12 -3.78 17.77
CA VAL A 87 8.49 -3.11 16.63
C VAL A 87 8.21 -1.66 17.01
N PRO A 88 8.72 -0.66 16.27
CA PRO A 88 8.43 0.74 16.54
C PRO A 88 6.96 1.10 16.32
N ASP A 89 6.45 2.04 17.11
CA ASP A 89 5.06 2.50 16.98
C ASP A 89 4.84 3.24 15.67
N GLU A 90 5.83 3.98 15.18
CA GLU A 90 5.77 4.67 13.90
C GLU A 90 5.60 3.69 12.73
N PHE A 91 6.26 2.53 12.78
CA PHE A 91 6.09 1.50 11.77
C PHE A 91 4.69 0.86 11.84
N ALA A 92 4.21 0.57 13.05
CA ALA A 92 2.87 0.04 13.26
C ALA A 92 1.78 1.04 12.83
N GLU A 93 2.01 2.33 13.05
CA GLU A 93 1.14 3.41 12.58
C GLU A 93 1.11 3.47 11.05
N GLU A 94 2.26 3.35 10.38
CA GLU A 94 2.31 3.29 8.91
C GLU A 94 1.56 2.07 8.36
N CYS A 95 1.67 0.90 8.98
CA CYS A 95 0.82 -0.24 8.65
C CYS A 95 -0.68 0.09 8.80
N GLY A 96 -1.06 0.74 9.91
CA GLY A 96 -2.44 1.17 10.14
C GLY A 96 -2.97 2.17 9.10
N LYS A 97 -2.11 3.04 8.55
CA LYS A 97 -2.49 3.95 7.45
C LYS A 97 -2.66 3.17 6.14
N ARG A 98 -1.70 2.30 5.81
CA ARG A 98 -1.65 1.59 4.53
C ARG A 98 -2.76 0.58 4.33
N ILE A 99 -3.31 0.00 5.39
CA ILE A 99 -4.42 -0.96 5.26
C ILE A 99 -5.65 -0.36 4.54
N ASN A 100 -5.80 0.96 4.55
CA ASN A 100 -6.88 1.69 3.88
C ASN A 100 -6.52 2.16 2.47
N ASN A 101 -5.27 1.94 2.01
CA ASN A 101 -4.85 2.30 0.66
C ASN A 101 -5.61 1.47 -0.38
N LYS A 102 -5.94 2.13 -1.49
CA LYS A 102 -6.54 1.48 -2.66
C LYS A 102 -5.45 0.87 -3.52
N VAL A 103 -5.64 -0.39 -3.86
CA VAL A 103 -4.78 -1.19 -4.75
C VAL A 103 -5.63 -1.80 -5.86
N LYS A 104 -5.00 -2.13 -6.99
CA LYS A 104 -5.74 -2.67 -8.15
C LYS A 104 -6.16 -4.12 -7.92
N SER A 105 -5.32 -4.92 -7.28
CA SER A 105 -5.53 -6.34 -7.01
C SER A 105 -4.54 -6.84 -5.96
N SER A 106 -4.59 -8.13 -5.61
CA SER A 106 -3.59 -8.76 -4.74
C SER A 106 -2.22 -8.95 -5.40
N GLU A 107 -2.12 -8.67 -6.70
CA GLU A 107 -0.83 -8.66 -7.42
C GLU A 107 -0.10 -7.32 -7.29
N ASP A 108 -0.79 -6.29 -6.80
CA ASP A 108 -0.22 -4.95 -6.59
C ASP A 108 0.96 -5.02 -5.62
N GLN A 109 2.04 -4.32 -5.95
CA GLN A 109 3.25 -4.31 -5.13
C GLN A 109 2.97 -3.76 -3.73
N GLU A 110 2.07 -2.79 -3.61
CA GLU A 110 1.69 -2.23 -2.31
C GLU A 110 0.95 -3.26 -1.46
N TYR A 111 0.06 -4.07 -2.05
CA TYR A 111 -0.59 -5.17 -1.34
C TYR A 111 0.42 -6.23 -0.90
N LYS A 112 1.33 -6.65 -1.81
CA LYS A 112 2.39 -7.61 -1.50
C LYS A 112 3.30 -7.13 -0.38
N ASN A 113 3.72 -5.87 -0.42
CA ASN A 113 4.53 -5.25 0.62
C ASN A 113 3.78 -5.21 1.96
N PHE A 114 2.50 -4.84 1.94
CA PHE A 114 1.65 -4.85 3.13
C PHE A 114 1.54 -6.23 3.75
N ILE A 115 1.23 -7.24 2.95
CA ILE A 115 1.16 -8.63 3.42
C ILE A 115 2.52 -9.07 3.97
N ASN A 116 3.62 -8.69 3.33
CA ASN A 116 4.92 -9.15 3.78
C ASN A 116 5.35 -8.50 5.11
N TRP A 117 5.09 -7.21 5.31
CA TRP A 117 5.65 -6.44 6.41
C TRP A 117 4.67 -6.14 7.55
N CYS A 118 3.39 -6.00 7.23
CA CYS A 118 2.34 -5.61 8.18
C CYS A 118 1.44 -6.77 8.60
N THR A 119 1.67 -8.00 8.11
CA THR A 119 0.84 -9.15 8.50
C THR A 119 1.65 -10.32 9.08
N LYS A 120 1.04 -11.07 9.99
CA LYS A 120 1.56 -12.33 10.55
C LYS A 120 0.55 -13.45 10.37
#